data_AF-A0A1S8TCL3-F1
#
_entry.id   AF-A0A1S8TCL3-F1
#
_cell.length_a   1.000
_cell.length_b   1.000
_cell.length_c   1.000
_cell.angle_alpha   90.00
_cell.angle_beta   90.00
_cell.angle_gamma   90.00
#
_symmetry.space_group_name_H-M   'P 1'
#
loop_
_entity.id
_entity.type
_entity.pdbx_description
1 polymer ?
#
loop_
_entity_poly.entity_id
_entity_poly.type
_entity_poly.pdbx_seq_one_letter_code
_entity_poly.pdbx_strand_id
1 'polypeptide(L)'
;MELFFTYICCEKDYFSIDSLQNGVYYINIITTNRSKGGMEVRSNLISARGEKSQQNVAQDIGISQKTLSALERGYRNPSIDLMKKIQNYYQISMITLFEDIFACQYYNMLYK
;
A
#
# COMPACT_ATOMS: atom_id res chain seq x y z
N MET A 1 -29.39 -17.48 -3.35
CA MET A 1 -29.60 -16.05 -3.03
C MET A 1 -28.24 -15.48 -2.71
N GLU A 2 -27.77 -14.57 -3.56
CA GLU A 2 -26.39 -14.10 -3.57
C GLU A 2 -26.07 -13.24 -2.34
N LEU A 3 -24.87 -13.47 -1.79
CA LEU A 3 -24.30 -12.71 -0.69
C LEU A 3 -23.88 -11.34 -1.20
N PHE A 4 -24.69 -10.31 -0.93
CA PHE A 4 -24.28 -8.92 -1.14
C PHE A 4 -23.35 -8.50 -0.01
N PHE A 5 -22.04 -8.60 -0.23
CA PHE A 5 -21.06 -7.97 0.62
C PHE A 5 -21.01 -6.47 0.31
N THR A 6 -21.70 -5.66 1.12
CA THR A 6 -21.47 -4.21 1.13
C THR A 6 -20.14 -3.93 1.82
N TYR A 7 -19.09 -3.70 1.03
CA TYR A 7 -17.85 -3.14 1.53
C TYR A 7 -17.92 -1.61 1.44
N ILE A 8 -17.94 -0.97 2.60
CA ILE A 8 -17.83 0.49 2.72
C ILE A 8 -16.34 0.82 2.65
N CYS A 9 -15.86 1.31 1.50
CA CYS A 9 -14.53 1.89 1.41
C CYS A 9 -14.53 3.30 2.04
N CYS A 10 -14.37 3.35 3.37
CA CYS A 10 -13.91 4.55 4.06
C CYS A 10 -12.80 4.14 5.03
N GLU A 11 -11.59 4.65 4.80
CA GLU A 11 -10.40 4.51 5.65
C GLU A 11 -9.94 3.07 6.02
N LYS A 12 -9.14 2.51 5.10
CA LYS A 12 -7.96 1.68 5.40
C LYS A 12 -8.12 0.34 6.15
N ASP A 13 -9.29 -0.24 6.36
CA ASP A 13 -9.38 -1.56 7.01
C ASP A 13 -9.87 -2.66 6.05
N TYR A 14 -9.09 -3.75 5.90
CA TYR A 14 -9.54 -4.99 5.27
C TYR A 14 -10.25 -5.84 6.34
N PHE A 15 -11.48 -6.27 6.03
CA PHE A 15 -12.34 -7.03 6.93
C PHE A 15 -12.35 -8.51 6.53
N SER A 16 -12.02 -9.41 7.45
CA SER A 16 -12.23 -10.85 7.29
C SER A 16 -13.44 -11.28 8.12
N ILE A 17 -14.38 -12.00 7.50
CA ILE A 17 -15.58 -12.54 8.14
C ILE A 17 -15.35 -13.99 8.59
N ASP A 18 -15.10 -14.20 9.88
CA ASP A 18 -14.95 -15.56 10.43
C ASP A 18 -16.09 -15.87 11.42
N SER A 19 -17.03 -16.71 10.93
CA SER A 19 -18.08 -17.48 11.63
C SER A 19 -19.45 -16.83 11.97
N LEU A 20 -20.51 -17.66 11.86
CA LEU A 20 -21.90 -17.39 12.24
C LEU A 20 -22.16 -17.92 13.67
N GLN A 21 -22.66 -17.07 14.58
CA GLN A 21 -23.26 -17.52 15.85
C GLN A 21 -24.66 -16.94 16.00
N ASN A 22 -25.65 -17.80 16.30
CA ASN A 22 -27.01 -17.42 16.66
C ASN A 22 -27.72 -16.45 15.68
N GLY A 23 -27.45 -16.58 14.38
CA GLY A 23 -28.09 -15.78 13.34
C GLY A 23 -27.68 -14.30 13.33
N VAL A 24 -26.66 -13.93 14.09
CA VAL A 24 -26.12 -12.57 14.16
C VAL A 24 -24.68 -12.58 13.62
N TYR A 25 -24.39 -11.68 12.69
CA TYR A 25 -23.04 -11.47 12.18
C TYR A 25 -22.23 -10.70 13.23
N TYR A 26 -21.20 -11.34 13.78
CA TYR A 26 -20.25 -10.68 14.68
C TYR A 26 -19.04 -10.23 13.88
N ILE A 27 -18.84 -8.91 13.80
CA ILE A 27 -17.66 -8.31 13.19
C ILE A 27 -16.56 -8.35 14.26
N ASN A 28 -15.60 -9.26 14.14
CA ASN A 28 -14.40 -9.20 14.96
C ASN A 28 -13.53 -8.06 14.41
N ILE A 29 -13.56 -6.90 15.07
CA ILE A 29 -12.65 -5.80 14.75
C ILE A 29 -11.25 -6.23 15.20
N ILE A 30 -10.50 -6.89 14.32
CA ILE A 30 -9.07 -7.10 14.52
C ILE A 30 -8.42 -5.73 14.30
N THR A 31 -8.48 -4.85 15.30
CA THR A 31 -7.66 -3.64 15.27
C THR A 31 -6.21 -4.09 15.32
N THR A 32 -5.54 -4.23 14.18
CA THR A 32 -4.08 -4.21 14.21
C THR A 32 -3.71 -2.79 14.63
N ASN A 33 -3.45 -2.60 15.91
CA ASN A 33 -3.01 -1.38 16.57
C ASN A 33 -2.38 -0.34 15.61
N ARG A 34 -3.19 0.54 15.00
CA ARG A 34 -2.67 1.70 14.27
C ARG A 34 -2.57 2.88 15.22
N SER A 35 -1.49 2.89 15.99
CA SER A 35 -1.06 4.09 16.68
C SER A 35 -0.77 5.19 15.65
N LYS A 36 -1.38 6.36 15.86
CA LYS A 36 -1.17 7.60 15.10
C LYS A 36 0.31 7.78 14.72
N GLY A 37 0.63 7.82 13.42
CA GLY A 37 1.89 8.37 12.90
C GLY A 37 2.93 7.42 12.30
N GLY A 38 2.66 6.13 12.16
CA GLY A 38 3.50 5.19 11.40
C GLY A 38 2.76 4.68 10.16
N MET A 39 3.19 5.09 8.96
CA MET A 39 2.67 4.49 7.73
C MET A 39 3.42 3.18 7.44
N GLU A 40 2.72 2.23 6.83
CA GLU A 40 3.27 0.92 6.48
C GLU A 40 4.54 1.06 5.64
N VAL A 41 5.59 0.34 6.03
CA VAL A 41 6.86 0.31 5.32
C VAL A 41 6.65 -0.45 4.00
N ARG A 42 6.97 0.19 2.87
CA ARG A 42 6.91 -0.41 1.54
C ARG A 42 8.08 -1.37 1.34
N SER A 43 7.91 -2.61 1.80
CA SER A 43 8.89 -3.69 1.70
C SER A 43 9.36 -3.91 0.26
N ASN A 44 8.46 -3.83 -0.73
CA ASN A 44 8.81 -4.04 -2.14
C ASN A 44 9.86 -3.03 -2.65
N LEU A 45 9.80 -1.77 -2.23
CA LEU A 45 10.81 -0.77 -2.57
C LEU A 45 12.16 -1.06 -1.88
N ILE A 46 12.12 -1.47 -0.61
CA ILE A 46 13.32 -1.80 0.15
C ILE A 46 14.01 -3.03 -0.46
N SER A 47 13.24 -4.06 -0.78
CA SER A 47 13.73 -5.28 -1.45
C SER A 47 14.30 -4.96 -2.82
N ALA A 48 13.65 -4.11 -3.62
CA ALA A 48 14.16 -3.70 -4.94
C ALA A 48 15.47 -2.90 -4.84
N ARG A 49 15.65 -2.10 -3.78
CA ARG A 49 16.91 -1.41 -3.50
C ARG A 49 18.04 -2.37 -3.12
N GLY A 50 17.73 -3.45 -2.40
CA GLY A 50 18.72 -4.40 -1.88
C GLY A 50 19.77 -3.71 -1.02
N GLU A 51 21.04 -4.06 -1.22
CA GLU A 51 22.17 -3.53 -0.45
C GLU A 51 22.58 -2.09 -0.82
N LYS A 52 22.01 -1.52 -1.89
CA LYS A 52 22.34 -0.14 -2.28
C LYS A 52 21.86 0.83 -1.20
N SER A 53 22.66 1.85 -0.90
CA SER A 53 22.23 2.91 0.03
C SER A 53 21.08 3.73 -0.58
N GLN A 54 20.21 4.26 0.28
CA GLN A 54 19.14 5.16 -0.18
C GLN A 54 19.70 6.40 -0.90
N GLN A 55 20.88 6.87 -0.50
CA GLN A 55 21.53 8.02 -1.13
C GLN A 55 21.95 7.72 -2.57
N ASN A 56 22.58 6.57 -2.81
CA ASN A 56 23.04 6.19 -4.15
C ASN A 56 21.85 6.01 -5.10
N VAL A 57 20.83 5.28 -4.66
CA VAL A 57 19.60 5.09 -5.45
C VAL A 57 18.89 6.42 -5.72
N ALA A 58 18.77 7.28 -4.71
CA ALA A 58 18.12 8.57 -4.88
C ALA A 58 18.86 9.44 -5.91
N GLN A 59 20.21 9.41 -5.89
CA GLN A 59 21.04 10.10 -6.87
C GLN A 59 20.83 9.54 -8.29
N ASP A 60 20.82 8.21 -8.45
CA ASP A 60 20.60 7.57 -9.75
C ASP A 60 19.22 7.92 -10.35
N ILE A 61 18.18 8.01 -9.51
CA ILE A 61 16.81 8.34 -9.93
C ILE A 61 16.63 9.86 -10.14
N GLY A 62 17.53 10.68 -9.58
CA GLY A 62 17.45 12.14 -9.61
C GLY A 62 16.44 12.71 -8.60
N ILE A 63 16.38 12.15 -7.40
CA ILE A 63 15.56 12.63 -6.27
C ILE A 63 16.41 12.84 -5.02
N SER A 64 15.85 13.50 -4.00
CA SER A 64 16.52 13.59 -2.70
C SER A 64 16.46 12.27 -1.93
N GLN A 65 17.49 11.95 -1.14
CA GLN A 65 17.49 10.78 -0.25
C GLN A 65 16.30 10.82 0.72
N LYS A 66 15.95 12.01 1.22
CA LYS A 66 14.78 12.23 2.08
C LYS A 66 13.48 11.80 1.39
N THR A 67 13.36 12.08 0.09
CA THR A 67 12.21 11.65 -0.72
C THR A 67 12.15 10.13 -0.77
N LEU A 68 13.25 9.45 -1.11
CA LEU A 68 13.27 7.98 -1.16
C LEU A 68 12.93 7.36 0.21
N SER A 69 13.51 7.87 1.30
CA SER A 69 13.18 7.44 2.66
C SER A 69 11.71 7.62 3.02
N ALA A 70 11.09 8.73 2.61
CA ALA A 70 9.67 8.98 2.85
C ALA A 70 8.77 8.06 2.00
N LEU A 71 9.23 7.66 0.82
CA LEU A 71 8.53 6.67 -0.02
C LEU A 71 8.63 5.27 0.58
N GLU A 72 9.83 4.82 0.96
CA GLU A 72 10.05 3.49 1.56
C GLU A 72 9.27 3.31 2.87
N ARG A 73 9.10 4.37 3.65
CA ARG A 73 8.35 4.32 4.91
C ARG A 73 6.86 4.67 4.77
N GLY A 74 6.35 4.77 3.55
CA GLY A 74 4.95 5.10 3.31
C GLY A 74 4.58 6.57 3.53
N TYR A 75 5.31 7.36 4.33
CA TYR A 75 4.98 8.76 4.70
C TYR A 75 4.54 9.67 3.55
N ARG A 76 4.98 9.39 2.32
CA ARG A 76 4.57 10.12 1.13
C ARG A 76 4.10 9.18 0.03
N ASN A 77 3.06 9.60 -0.68
CA ASN A 77 2.68 8.99 -1.96
C ASN A 77 3.39 9.73 -3.11
N PRO A 78 4.06 9.01 -4.03
CA PRO A 78 4.70 9.61 -5.19
C PRO A 78 3.66 10.07 -6.23
N SER A 79 4.08 10.96 -7.13
CA SER A 79 3.32 11.23 -8.35
C SER A 79 3.49 10.09 -9.35
N ILE A 80 2.58 9.99 -10.33
CA ILE A 80 2.65 8.98 -11.40
C ILE A 80 3.99 9.07 -12.16
N ASP A 81 4.47 10.28 -12.45
CA ASP A 81 5.76 10.46 -13.14
C ASP A 81 6.94 9.94 -12.32
N LEU A 82 6.90 10.13 -11.00
CA LEU A 82 7.92 9.59 -10.11
C LEU A 82 7.83 8.06 -10.02
N MET A 83 6.61 7.50 -9.97
CA MET A 83 6.41 6.05 -10.04
C MET A 83 6.99 5.47 -11.33
N LYS A 84 6.77 6.11 -12.48
CA LYS A 84 7.35 5.69 -13.77
C LYS A 84 8.87 5.74 -13.76
N LYS A 85 9.48 6.79 -13.19
CA LYS A 85 10.95 6.87 -13.05
C LYS A 85 11.49 5.72 -12.21
N ILE A 86 10.84 5.43 -11.09
CA ILE A 86 11.24 4.35 -10.17
C ILE A 86 11.05 2.98 -10.85
N GLN A 87 9.94 2.76 -11.56
CA GLN A 87 9.70 1.56 -12.38
C GLN A 87 10.82 1.38 -13.41
N ASN A 88 11.18 2.43 -14.14
CA ASN A 88 12.24 2.36 -15.15
C ASN A 88 13.62 2.11 -14.54
N TYR A 89 13.87 2.59 -13.32
CA TYR A 89 15.13 2.32 -12.62
C TYR A 89 15.24 0.85 -12.18
N TYR A 90 14.20 0.32 -11.53
CA TYR A 90 14.21 -1.05 -11.01
C TYR A 90 13.80 -2.12 -12.03
N GLN A 91 13.22 -1.73 -13.16
CA GLN A 91 12.61 -2.63 -14.14
C GLN A 91 11.50 -3.52 -13.54
N ILE A 92 10.79 -2.98 -12.54
CA ILE A 92 9.66 -3.62 -11.85
C ILE A 92 8.42 -2.75 -12.04
N SER A 93 7.28 -3.37 -12.33
CA SER A 93 6.00 -2.66 -12.49
C SER A 93 5.72 -1.75 -11.29
N MET A 94 5.28 -0.51 -11.55
CA MET A 94 4.87 0.41 -10.49
C MET A 94 3.73 -0.16 -9.63
N ILE A 95 2.89 -1.05 -10.18
CA ILE A 95 1.83 -1.72 -9.44
C ILE A 95 2.42 -2.57 -8.31
N THR A 96 3.44 -3.36 -8.61
CA THR A 96 4.16 -4.19 -7.63
C THR A 96 4.97 -3.35 -6.64
N LEU A 97 5.59 -2.26 -7.10
CA LEU A 97 6.38 -1.40 -6.21
C LEU A 97 5.52 -0.58 -5.22
N PHE A 98 4.28 -0.27 -5.59
CA PHE A 98 3.35 0.58 -4.83
C PHE A 98 2.00 -0.10 -4.63
N GLU A 99 1.99 -1.38 -4.27
CA GLU A 99 0.77 -2.18 -4.09
C GLU A 99 -0.23 -1.51 -3.16
N ASP A 100 0.25 -0.85 -2.09
CA ASP A 100 -0.56 -0.11 -1.12
C ASP A 100 -1.40 1.01 -1.76
N ILE A 101 -0.90 1.61 -2.83
CA ILE A 101 -1.58 2.70 -3.54
C ILE A 101 -2.67 2.14 -4.48
N PHE A 102 -2.38 1.03 -5.15
CA PHE A 102 -3.27 0.45 -6.17
C PHE A 102 -4.33 -0.49 -5.58
N ALA A 103 -4.05 -1.14 -4.45
CA ALA A 103 -5.00 -2.04 -3.79
C ALA A 103 -6.32 -1.35 -3.42
N CYS A 104 -6.27 -0.07 -3.03
CA CYS A 104 -7.46 0.73 -2.71
C CYS A 104 -8.25 1.16 -3.96
N GLN A 105 -7.59 1.35 -5.11
CA GLN A 105 -8.23 1.85 -6.32
C GLN A 105 -9.02 0.78 -7.07
N TYR A 106 -8.55 -0.47 -7.03
CA TYR A 106 -9.18 -1.58 -7.73
C TYR A 106 -10.55 -1.94 -7.13
N TYR A 107 -10.69 -1.77 -5.80
CA TYR A 107 -11.94 -2.01 -5.10
C TYR A 107 -13.06 -1.04 -5.55
N ASN A 108 -12.73 0.23 -5.78
CA ASN A 108 -13.73 1.23 -6.21
C ASN A 108 -14.17 1.09 -7.68
N MET A 109 -13.42 0.34 -8.51
CA MET A 109 -13.75 0.11 -9.92
C MET A 109 -14.59 -1.16 -10.14
N LEU A 110 -14.46 -2.17 -9.28
CA LEU A 110 -15.15 -3.45 -9.42
C LEU A 110 -16.54 -3.50 -8.76
N TYR A 111 -16.83 -2.58 -7.83
CA TYR A 111 -18.08 -2.57 -7.04
C TYR A 111 -18.93 -1.31 -7.29
N LYS A 112 -18.88 -0.78 -8.51
CA LYS A 112 -19.84 0.23 -9.01
C LYS A 112 -20.91 -0.42 -9.87
#